data_AF-A0AAX4JLX2-F1
#
_entry.id   AF-A0AAX4JLX2-F1
#
_cell.length_a   1.000
_cell.length_b   1.000
_cell.length_c   1.000
_cell.angle_alpha   90.00
_cell.angle_beta   90.00
_cell.angle_gamma   90.00
#
_symmetry.space_group_name_H-M   'P 1'
#
loop_
_entity.id
_entity.type
_entity.pdbx_description
1 polymer ?
#
loop_
_entity_poly.entity_id
_entity_poly.type
_entity_poly.pdbx_seq_one_letter_code
_entity_poly.pdbx_strand_id
1 'polypeptide(L)'
;MFEIGQGTAQVGNKRKTLSIDSSIDVGLSSHVLELFLDMVNVPNPTAPDLVYPNSLMLYEFCIKFDIIKRLKDLIESIMLKNARSYPWALLIWSSEREDLPMARKALGLMTSSRFVTPKLPDRQTHFWELMSRLPIDGQYDLLRSGFPTSTCKAYSSDSSIFARHTSYYANDSQLSALEDWNETASQFNPQKRFYKLPIV
;
A
#
# COMPACT_ATOMS: atom_id res chain seq x y z
N MET A 1 72.64 28.66 -16.30
CA MET A 1 72.03 27.38 -15.90
C MET A 1 71.29 27.61 -14.60
N PHE A 2 69.97 27.77 -14.64
CA PHE A 2 69.01 27.54 -13.55
C PHE A 2 67.60 27.55 -14.18
N GLU A 3 66.77 26.61 -13.74
CA GLU A 3 65.61 26.05 -14.43
C GLU A 3 64.33 26.88 -14.32
N ILE A 4 63.49 26.77 -15.37
CA ILE A 4 62.12 27.25 -15.45
C ILE A 4 61.21 26.16 -14.85
N GLY A 5 60.51 26.48 -13.76
CA GLY A 5 59.45 25.63 -13.19
C GLY A 5 58.10 26.32 -13.28
N GLN A 6 57.34 26.02 -14.34
CA GLN A 6 55.90 26.28 -14.43
C GLN A 6 55.12 25.24 -13.61
N GLY A 7 54.09 25.66 -12.89
CA GLY A 7 53.24 24.73 -12.15
C GLY A 7 52.07 25.39 -11.41
N THR A 8 51.19 26.12 -12.12
CA THR A 8 49.88 26.49 -11.56
C THR A 8 48.88 25.36 -11.83
N ALA A 9 48.59 24.55 -10.82
CA ALA A 9 47.55 23.55 -10.85
C ALA A 9 46.16 24.21 -10.92
N GLN A 10 45.55 24.21 -12.11
CA GLN A 10 44.11 24.46 -12.24
C GLN A 10 43.35 23.20 -11.82
N VAL A 11 42.80 23.21 -10.61
CA VAL A 11 41.79 22.25 -10.16
C VAL A 11 40.47 22.61 -10.84
N GLY A 12 40.33 22.18 -12.09
CA GLY A 12 39.08 22.25 -12.84
C GLY A 12 38.11 21.20 -12.32
N ASN A 13 37.22 21.59 -11.41
CA ASN A 13 36.02 20.81 -11.09
C ASN A 13 35.10 20.78 -12.33
N LYS A 14 35.39 19.87 -13.26
CA LYS A 14 34.50 19.53 -14.37
C LYS A 14 33.28 18.82 -13.78
N ARG A 15 32.23 19.58 -13.46
CA ARG A 15 30.87 19.03 -13.37
C ARG A 15 30.63 18.25 -14.66
N LYS A 16 30.47 16.92 -14.55
CA LYS A 16 29.97 16.09 -15.64
C LYS A 16 28.56 16.61 -15.96
N THR A 17 28.44 17.41 -17.00
CA THR A 17 27.17 17.71 -17.64
C THR A 17 26.61 16.38 -18.12
N LEU A 18 25.46 15.98 -17.58
CA LEU A 18 24.68 14.85 -18.09
C LEU A 18 24.47 15.10 -19.60
N SER A 19 24.88 14.15 -20.43
CA SER A 19 24.64 14.19 -21.87
C SER A 19 23.15 14.33 -22.11
N ILE A 20 22.74 15.26 -22.96
CA ILE A 20 21.34 15.57 -23.30
C ILE A 20 20.58 14.32 -23.80
N ASP A 21 21.28 13.26 -24.21
CA ASP A 21 20.71 11.99 -24.66
C ASP A 21 20.47 10.95 -23.54
N SER A 22 20.65 11.28 -22.26
CA SER A 22 20.30 10.34 -21.19
C SER A 22 18.78 10.36 -20.96
N SER A 23 18.07 9.36 -21.48
CA SER A 23 16.67 9.13 -21.14
C SER A 23 16.54 8.78 -19.65
N ILE A 24 15.53 9.35 -18.99
CA ILE A 24 15.22 9.06 -17.60
C ILE A 24 14.12 8.01 -17.60
N ASP A 25 14.44 6.79 -17.15
CA ASP A 25 13.42 5.78 -16.89
C ASP A 25 12.76 6.06 -15.53
N VAL A 26 11.45 6.30 -15.57
CA VAL A 26 10.62 6.63 -14.41
C VAL A 26 9.73 5.48 -13.96
N GLY A 27 9.69 4.36 -14.68
CA GLY A 27 8.88 3.19 -14.34
C GLY A 27 7.37 3.39 -14.46
N LEU A 28 6.91 4.43 -15.15
CA LEU A 28 5.50 4.65 -15.50
C LEU A 28 5.26 4.32 -16.97
N SER A 29 4.06 3.87 -17.32
CA SER A 29 3.67 3.78 -18.73
C SER A 29 3.57 5.17 -19.35
N SER A 30 3.81 5.28 -20.66
CA SER A 30 3.78 6.57 -21.36
C SER A 30 2.46 7.31 -21.15
N HIS A 31 1.34 6.58 -21.15
CA HIS A 31 0.02 7.15 -20.91
C HIS A 31 -0.15 7.71 -19.48
N VAL A 32 0.31 7.00 -18.45
CA VAL A 32 0.21 7.48 -17.06
C VAL A 32 1.15 8.67 -16.84
N LEU A 33 2.32 8.67 -17.48
CA LEU A 33 3.27 9.78 -17.43
C LEU A 33 2.71 11.02 -18.12
N GLU A 34 2.08 10.88 -19.29
CA GLU A 34 1.41 11.98 -19.99
C GLU A 34 0.34 12.64 -19.12
N LEU A 35 -0.55 11.83 -18.53
CA LEU A 35 -1.57 12.33 -17.60
C LEU A 35 -0.97 13.05 -16.39
N PHE A 36 0.16 12.56 -15.87
CA PHE A 36 0.87 13.23 -14.79
C PHE A 36 1.41 14.59 -15.21
N LEU A 37 2.07 14.67 -16.37
CA LEU A 37 2.62 15.92 -16.89
C LEU A 37 1.52 16.94 -17.17
N ASP A 38 0.39 16.50 -17.70
CA ASP A 38 -0.78 17.36 -17.90
C ASP A 38 -1.28 17.94 -16.57
N MET A 39 -1.35 17.11 -15.51
CA MET A 39 -1.75 17.60 -14.19
C MET A 39 -0.77 18.61 -13.59
N VAL A 40 0.54 18.44 -13.82
CA VAL A 40 1.58 19.35 -13.33
C VAL A 40 1.52 20.70 -14.05
N ASN A 41 1.21 20.69 -15.34
CA ASN A 41 1.20 21.89 -16.18
C ASN A 41 -0.06 22.77 -15.98
N VAL A 42 -1.11 22.25 -15.34
CA VAL A 42 -2.37 22.98 -15.12
C VAL A 42 -2.45 23.50 -13.68
N PRO A 43 -2.78 24.79 -13.45
CA PRO A 43 -2.86 25.35 -12.09
C PRO A 43 -3.91 24.69 -11.18
N ASN A 44 -4.98 24.17 -11.77
CA ASN A 44 -6.10 23.49 -11.11
C ASN A 44 -6.45 22.21 -11.91
N PRO A 45 -5.66 21.13 -11.77
CA PRO A 45 -5.85 19.95 -12.58
C PRO A 45 -7.15 19.23 -12.19
N THR A 46 -7.90 18.78 -13.20
CA THR A 46 -9.05 17.89 -13.02
C THR A 46 -8.54 16.48 -12.76
N ALA A 47 -9.21 15.73 -11.88
CA ALA A 47 -8.87 14.34 -11.61
C ALA A 47 -9.00 13.48 -12.88
N PRO A 48 -7.92 12.87 -13.40
CA PRO A 48 -8.01 11.96 -14.53
C PRO A 48 -8.79 10.70 -14.17
N ASP A 49 -9.43 10.10 -15.16
CA ASP A 49 -10.05 8.78 -15.02
C ASP A 49 -8.97 7.70 -15.12
N LEU A 50 -8.58 7.15 -13.98
CA LEU A 50 -7.56 6.13 -13.86
C LEU A 50 -8.15 4.88 -13.24
N VAL A 51 -7.72 3.71 -13.73
CA VAL A 51 -7.96 2.44 -13.04
C VAL A 51 -7.08 2.33 -11.79
N TYR A 52 -7.49 1.49 -10.84
CA TYR A 52 -6.80 1.34 -9.55
C TYR A 52 -5.28 1.10 -9.67
N PRO A 53 -4.78 0.12 -10.46
CA PRO A 53 -3.34 -0.12 -10.59
C PRO A 53 -2.56 1.13 -11.03
N ASN A 54 -3.05 1.84 -12.05
CA ASN A 54 -2.41 3.05 -12.55
C ASN A 54 -2.42 4.18 -11.53
N SER A 55 -3.53 4.36 -10.80
CA SER A 55 -3.61 5.37 -9.74
C SER A 55 -2.68 5.07 -8.56
N LEU A 56 -2.45 3.79 -8.24
CA LEU A 56 -1.52 3.37 -7.21
C LEU A 56 -0.07 3.59 -7.64
N MET A 57 0.31 3.19 -8.85
CA MET A 57 1.63 3.46 -9.42
C MET A 57 1.95 4.96 -9.44
N LEU A 58 0.96 5.78 -9.81
CA LEU A 58 1.12 7.22 -9.83
C LEU A 58 1.27 7.82 -8.42
N TYR A 59 0.55 7.29 -7.44
CA TYR A 59 0.73 7.67 -6.03
C TYR A 59 2.12 7.31 -5.51
N GLU A 60 2.61 6.11 -5.82
CA GLU A 60 3.97 5.68 -5.48
C GLU A 60 5.03 6.56 -6.13
N PHE A 61 4.82 6.93 -7.40
CA PHE A 61 5.67 7.87 -8.10
C PHE A 61 5.71 9.22 -7.36
N CYS A 62 4.56 9.74 -6.93
CA CYS A 62 4.52 10.98 -6.15
C CYS A 62 5.25 10.89 -4.81
N ILE A 63 5.21 9.74 -4.13
CA ILE A 63 5.99 9.51 -2.91
C ILE A 63 7.49 9.45 -3.23
N LYS A 64 7.88 8.71 -4.28
CA LYS A 64 9.27 8.47 -4.64
C LYS A 64 10.01 9.74 -5.05
N PHE A 65 9.35 10.64 -5.77
CA PHE A 65 9.94 11.86 -6.30
C PHE A 65 9.59 13.13 -5.50
N ASP A 66 9.04 12.97 -4.30
CA ASP A 66 8.65 14.06 -3.39
C ASP A 66 7.82 15.16 -4.09
N ILE A 67 6.80 14.72 -4.82
CA ILE A 67 5.93 15.62 -5.56
C ILE A 67 5.12 16.50 -4.60
N ILE A 68 4.88 17.76 -5.00
CA ILE A 68 4.18 18.77 -4.21
C ILE A 68 2.90 18.20 -3.56
N LYS A 69 2.73 18.50 -2.27
CA LYS A 69 1.65 17.95 -1.43
C LYS A 69 0.27 18.07 -2.08
N ARG A 70 -0.04 19.21 -2.70
CA ARG A 70 -1.32 19.44 -3.38
C ARG A 70 -1.63 18.39 -4.45
N LEU A 71 -0.65 18.08 -5.31
CA LEU A 71 -0.83 17.11 -6.39
C LEU A 71 -0.85 15.68 -5.84
N LYS A 72 -0.01 15.39 -4.83
CA LYS A 72 -0.04 14.12 -4.10
C LYS A 72 -1.39 13.85 -3.45
N ASP A 73 -1.96 14.85 -2.77
CA ASP A 73 -3.28 14.75 -2.12
C ASP A 73 -4.39 14.49 -3.16
N LEU A 74 -4.32 15.14 -4.33
CA LEU A 74 -5.25 14.88 -5.43
C LEU A 74 -5.14 13.43 -5.92
N ILE A 75 -3.92 12.95 -6.19
CA ILE A 75 -3.68 11.59 -6.69
C ILE A 75 -4.07 10.56 -5.63
N GLU A 76 -3.82 10.83 -4.36
CA GLU A 76 -4.27 9.98 -3.24
C GLU A 76 -5.79 9.87 -3.23
N SER A 77 -6.51 10.98 -3.42
CA SER A 77 -7.97 10.96 -3.46
C SER A 77 -8.52 10.11 -4.61
N ILE A 78 -7.87 10.14 -5.78
CA ILE A 78 -8.21 9.31 -6.94
C ILE A 78 -7.95 7.84 -6.64
N MET A 79 -6.76 7.54 -6.10
CA MET A 79 -6.38 6.19 -5.71
C MET A 79 -7.36 5.61 -4.68
N LEU A 80 -7.71 6.37 -3.63
CA LEU A 80 -8.68 5.94 -2.61
C LEU A 80 -10.09 5.74 -3.17
N LYS A 81 -10.53 6.60 -4.10
CA LYS A 81 -11.80 6.43 -4.81
C LYS A 81 -11.82 5.09 -5.56
N ASN A 82 -10.74 4.75 -6.26
CA ASN A 82 -10.60 3.51 -7.01
C ASN A 82 -10.41 2.28 -6.09
N ALA A 83 -9.72 2.47 -4.97
CA ALA A 83 -9.48 1.44 -3.96
C ALA A 83 -10.77 0.96 -3.29
N ARG A 84 -11.86 1.73 -3.37
CA ARG A 84 -13.19 1.25 -2.90
C ARG A 84 -13.57 -0.09 -3.53
N SER A 85 -13.18 -0.34 -4.78
CA SER A 85 -13.45 -1.62 -5.44
C SER A 85 -12.51 -2.74 -5.00
N TYR A 86 -11.33 -2.39 -4.49
CA TYR A 86 -10.24 -3.31 -4.17
C TYR A 86 -9.57 -2.97 -2.82
N PRO A 87 -10.33 -2.87 -1.71
CA PRO A 87 -9.78 -2.39 -0.43
C PRO A 87 -8.72 -3.35 0.13
N TRP A 88 -8.85 -4.64 -0.16
CA TRP A 88 -7.85 -5.65 0.18
C TRP A 88 -6.50 -5.43 -0.51
N ALA A 89 -6.50 -5.02 -1.77
CA ALA A 89 -5.26 -4.72 -2.49
C ALA A 89 -4.51 -3.57 -1.82
N LEU A 90 -5.23 -2.52 -1.41
CA LEU A 90 -4.65 -1.38 -0.70
C LEU A 90 -4.18 -1.76 0.71
N LEU A 91 -4.93 -2.62 1.41
CA LEU A 91 -4.55 -3.10 2.75
C LEU A 91 -3.26 -3.91 2.71
N ILE A 92 -3.13 -4.83 1.76
CA ILE A 92 -1.90 -5.62 1.59
C ILE A 92 -0.74 -4.71 1.23
N TRP A 93 -0.92 -3.85 0.22
CA TRP A 93 0.10 -2.89 -0.22
C TRP A 93 0.60 -1.99 0.92
N SER A 94 -0.31 -1.47 1.74
CA SER A 94 0.06 -0.61 2.88
C SER A 94 0.72 -1.40 4.01
N SER A 95 0.31 -2.65 4.21
CA SER A 95 0.91 -3.53 5.24
C SER A 95 2.32 -3.95 4.88
N GLU A 96 2.62 -4.25 3.61
CA GLU A 96 3.96 -4.56 3.11
C GLU A 96 4.94 -3.38 3.31
N ARG A 97 4.42 -2.17 3.47
CA ARG A 97 5.19 -0.92 3.62
C ARG A 97 5.12 -0.33 5.02
N GLU A 98 4.48 -1.02 5.96
CA GLU A 98 4.21 -0.53 7.32
C GLU A 98 3.49 0.85 7.36
N ASP A 99 2.72 1.17 6.31
CA ASP A 99 1.96 2.42 6.21
C ASP A 99 0.63 2.27 6.97
N LEU A 100 0.71 2.41 8.30
CA LEU A 100 -0.45 2.31 9.17
C LEU A 100 -1.57 3.30 8.79
N PRO A 101 -1.31 4.59 8.51
CA PRO A 101 -2.35 5.52 8.05
C PRO A 101 -3.09 5.01 6.81
N MET A 102 -2.38 4.47 5.81
CA MET A 102 -3.02 3.95 4.61
C MET A 102 -3.75 2.64 4.85
N ALA A 103 -3.22 1.76 5.69
CA ALA A 103 -3.90 0.51 6.08
C ALA A 103 -5.25 0.81 6.74
N ARG A 104 -5.31 1.81 7.61
CA ARG A 104 -6.56 2.26 8.23
C ARG A 104 -7.53 2.84 7.21
N LYS A 105 -7.04 3.63 6.25
CA LYS A 105 -7.88 4.11 5.13
C LYS A 105 -8.44 2.93 4.35
N ALA A 106 -7.63 1.93 4.02
CA ALA A 106 -8.06 0.72 3.32
C ALA A 106 -9.16 -0.03 4.08
N LEU A 107 -9.01 -0.20 5.39
CA LEU A 107 -10.03 -0.80 6.26
C LEU A 107 -11.31 0.02 6.30
N GLY A 108 -11.22 1.35 6.37
CA GLY A 108 -12.39 2.24 6.33
C GLY A 108 -13.15 2.20 4.99
N LEU A 109 -12.55 1.65 3.93
CA LEU A 109 -13.23 1.41 2.64
C LEU A 109 -13.90 0.02 2.56
N MET A 110 -13.68 -0.84 3.56
CA MET A 110 -14.25 -2.18 3.59
C MET A 110 -15.71 -2.17 4.01
N THR A 111 -16.42 -3.19 3.56
CA THR A 111 -17.75 -3.58 4.02
C THR A 111 -17.68 -5.04 4.40
N SER A 112 -18.63 -5.54 5.18
CA SER A 112 -18.69 -6.95 5.58
C SER A 112 -18.60 -7.89 4.37
N SER A 113 -19.29 -7.55 3.27
CA SER A 113 -19.24 -8.30 2.02
C SER A 113 -17.86 -8.29 1.35
N ARG A 114 -17.22 -7.12 1.25
CA ARG A 114 -15.89 -6.98 0.63
C ARG A 114 -14.78 -7.59 1.47
N PHE A 115 -14.97 -7.65 2.78
CA PHE A 115 -14.04 -8.32 3.68
C PHE A 115 -14.04 -9.82 3.45
N VAL A 116 -15.22 -10.45 3.48
CA VAL A 116 -15.38 -11.91 3.33
C VAL A 116 -15.16 -12.39 1.90
N THR A 117 -15.54 -11.60 0.90
CA THR A 117 -15.36 -11.92 -0.53
C THR A 117 -14.36 -10.96 -1.16
N PRO A 118 -13.05 -11.15 -0.91
CA PRO A 118 -12.04 -10.24 -1.39
C PRO A 118 -11.93 -10.23 -2.92
N LYS A 119 -11.62 -9.06 -3.47
CA LYS A 119 -11.32 -8.88 -4.89
C LYS A 119 -9.97 -8.20 -5.05
N LEU A 120 -9.15 -8.74 -5.95
CA LEU A 120 -7.97 -8.07 -6.49
C LEU A 120 -8.27 -7.57 -7.91
N PRO A 121 -7.51 -6.59 -8.44
CA PRO A 121 -7.72 -6.06 -9.78
C PRO A 121 -7.69 -7.14 -10.88
N ASP A 122 -6.84 -8.15 -10.73
CA ASP A 122 -6.56 -9.12 -11.80
C ASP A 122 -7.26 -10.47 -11.60
N ARG A 123 -7.82 -10.73 -10.41
CA ARG A 123 -8.43 -12.03 -10.09
C ARG A 123 -9.35 -11.99 -8.87
N GLN A 124 -10.28 -12.94 -8.83
CA GLN A 124 -10.97 -13.30 -7.58
C GLN A 124 -10.04 -14.18 -6.74
N THR A 125 -10.07 -13.99 -5.43
CA THR A 125 -9.22 -14.69 -4.47
C THR A 125 -10.06 -15.13 -3.28
N HIS A 126 -9.56 -16.12 -2.55
CA HIS A 126 -10.20 -16.55 -1.30
C HIS A 126 -9.76 -15.66 -0.14
N PHE A 127 -10.64 -15.51 0.86
CA PHE A 127 -10.37 -14.74 2.08
C PHE A 127 -9.04 -15.12 2.74
N TRP A 128 -8.84 -16.42 3.00
CA TRP A 128 -7.65 -16.91 3.69
C TRP A 128 -6.36 -16.72 2.89
N GLU A 129 -6.44 -16.75 1.56
CA GLU A 129 -5.29 -16.45 0.70
C GLU A 129 -4.83 -15.01 0.95
N LEU A 130 -5.74 -14.04 0.93
CA LEU A 130 -5.37 -12.64 1.17
C LEU A 130 -4.99 -12.36 2.62
N MET A 131 -5.67 -12.99 3.58
CA MET A 131 -5.32 -12.86 4.99
C MET A 131 -3.87 -13.30 5.22
N SER A 132 -3.44 -14.43 4.64
CA SER A 132 -2.07 -14.93 4.79
C SER A 132 -0.98 -14.01 4.21
N ARG A 133 -1.35 -13.07 3.32
CA ARG A 133 -0.41 -12.06 2.78
C ARG A 133 -0.15 -10.90 3.73
N LEU A 134 -0.99 -10.70 4.73
CA LEU A 134 -0.74 -9.67 5.75
C LEU A 134 0.37 -10.14 6.69
N PRO A 135 1.13 -9.23 7.31
CA PRO A 135 1.99 -9.57 8.45
C PRO A 135 1.17 -10.27 9.53
N ILE A 136 1.78 -11.23 10.24
CA ILE A 136 1.13 -12.06 11.28
C ILE A 136 0.33 -11.19 12.26
N ASP A 137 0.92 -10.07 12.69
CA ASP A 137 0.34 -9.11 13.62
C ASP A 137 -0.94 -8.47 13.07
N GLY A 138 -0.91 -8.13 11.77
CA GLY A 138 -2.05 -7.61 11.04
C GLY A 138 -3.15 -8.66 10.90
N GLN A 139 -2.80 -9.92 10.68
CA GLN A 139 -3.78 -11.02 10.64
C GLN A 139 -4.51 -11.15 11.98
N TYR A 140 -3.77 -11.21 13.09
CA TYR A 140 -4.36 -11.34 14.42
C TYR A 140 -5.24 -10.15 14.79
N ASP A 141 -4.76 -8.93 14.56
CA ASP A 141 -5.52 -7.74 14.90
C ASP A 141 -6.80 -7.67 14.08
N LEU A 142 -6.71 -7.95 12.78
CA LEU A 142 -7.85 -7.92 11.86
C LEU A 142 -8.87 -9.04 12.13
N LEU A 143 -8.43 -10.25 12.49
CA LEU A 143 -9.34 -11.33 12.87
C LEU A 143 -10.08 -11.00 14.17
N ARG A 144 -9.37 -10.42 15.14
CA ARG A 144 -9.97 -10.03 16.42
C ARG A 144 -10.93 -8.86 16.27
N SER A 145 -10.58 -7.88 15.44
CA SER A 145 -11.38 -6.66 15.25
C SER A 145 -12.45 -6.82 14.19
N GLY A 146 -12.33 -7.76 13.26
CA GLY A 146 -13.24 -7.97 12.13
C GLY A 146 -14.33 -9.01 12.38
N PHE A 147 -14.17 -9.86 13.40
CA PHE A 147 -15.15 -10.86 13.79
C PHE A 147 -15.69 -10.63 15.20
N PRO A 148 -17.01 -10.84 15.42
CA PRO A 148 -17.57 -10.88 16.77
C PRO A 148 -16.86 -11.93 17.64
N THR A 149 -16.67 -11.63 18.93
CA THR A 149 -15.98 -12.48 19.91
C THR A 149 -16.53 -13.91 19.99
N SER A 150 -17.79 -14.12 19.62
CA SER A 150 -18.47 -15.42 19.53
C SER A 150 -17.88 -16.33 18.43
N THR A 151 -17.38 -15.76 17.33
CA THR A 151 -16.83 -16.52 16.19
C THR A 151 -15.37 -16.91 16.43
N CYS A 152 -14.61 -16.11 17.18
CA CYS A 152 -13.18 -16.35 17.46
C CYS A 152 -12.91 -17.53 18.40
N LYS A 153 -13.87 -17.96 19.24
CA LYS A 153 -13.68 -19.10 20.16
C LYS A 153 -13.39 -20.43 19.46
N ALA A 154 -13.76 -20.58 18.19
CA ALA A 154 -13.45 -21.76 17.39
C ALA A 154 -11.99 -21.79 16.88
N TYR A 155 -11.33 -20.62 16.78
CA TYR A 155 -10.03 -20.47 16.11
C TYR A 155 -8.84 -20.33 17.08
N SER A 156 -9.08 -20.06 18.36
CA SER A 156 -8.04 -19.77 19.36
C SER A 156 -7.35 -21.00 19.96
N SER A 157 -7.86 -22.21 19.71
CA SER A 157 -7.44 -23.40 20.47
C SER A 157 -6.22 -24.12 19.90
N ASP A 158 -5.82 -23.83 18.66
CA ASP A 158 -4.85 -24.70 17.99
C ASP A 158 -4.01 -23.89 16.98
N SER A 159 -2.77 -23.60 17.39
CA SER A 159 -1.77 -22.90 16.56
C SER A 159 -1.44 -23.63 15.25
N SER A 160 -1.86 -24.90 15.11
CA SER A 160 -1.71 -25.69 13.89
C SER A 160 -2.78 -25.41 12.81
N ILE A 161 -3.85 -24.65 13.13
CA ILE A 161 -4.97 -24.36 12.21
C ILE A 161 -4.54 -23.44 11.06
N PHE A 162 -3.69 -22.45 11.32
CA PHE A 162 -3.21 -21.55 10.26
C PHE A 162 -2.43 -22.27 9.15
N ALA A 163 -1.69 -23.32 9.51
CA ALA A 163 -0.95 -24.14 8.54
C ALA A 163 -1.82 -25.23 7.89
N ARG A 164 -2.92 -25.65 8.52
CA ARG A 164 -3.82 -26.70 8.02
C ARG A 164 -4.99 -26.17 7.18
N HIS A 165 -5.42 -24.92 7.38
CA HIS A 165 -6.55 -24.31 6.66
C HIS A 165 -6.23 -23.88 5.22
N THR A 166 -4.97 -23.88 4.81
CA THR A 166 -4.61 -23.74 3.38
C THR A 166 -5.03 -24.96 2.55
N SER A 167 -5.35 -26.10 3.18
CA SER A 167 -5.70 -27.34 2.48
C SER A 167 -7.20 -27.67 2.39
N TYR A 168 -8.06 -26.94 3.11
CA TYR A 168 -9.49 -27.26 3.21
C TYR A 168 -10.29 -25.95 3.27
N TYR A 169 -10.72 -25.45 2.10
CA TYR A 169 -11.57 -24.27 1.98
C TYR A 169 -12.96 -24.55 2.57
N ALA A 170 -13.07 -24.39 3.89
CA ALA A 170 -14.32 -24.49 4.62
C ALA A 170 -15.21 -23.31 4.26
N ASN A 171 -16.29 -23.58 3.51
CA ASN A 171 -17.53 -22.83 3.39
C ASN A 171 -17.48 -21.37 3.90
N ASP A 172 -17.20 -20.42 3.00
CA ASP A 172 -17.25 -18.96 3.24
C ASP A 172 -18.62 -18.47 3.79
N SER A 173 -19.65 -19.32 3.75
CA SER A 173 -21.03 -19.03 4.16
C SER A 173 -21.26 -18.86 5.67
N GLN A 174 -20.23 -18.94 6.53
CA GLN A 174 -20.35 -18.72 7.98
C GLN A 174 -19.61 -17.48 8.52
N LEU A 175 -18.90 -16.73 7.66
CA LEU A 175 -18.18 -15.53 8.10
C LEU A 175 -19.15 -14.33 8.15
N SER A 176 -19.72 -14.05 9.33
CA SER A 176 -20.41 -12.79 9.58
C SER A 176 -19.41 -11.74 10.07
N ALA A 177 -18.90 -10.92 9.16
CA ALA A 177 -18.02 -9.81 9.51
C ALA A 177 -18.80 -8.65 10.17
N LEU A 178 -18.11 -7.86 10.99
CA LEU A 178 -18.69 -6.66 11.62
C LEU A 178 -19.20 -5.65 10.58
N GLU A 179 -20.21 -4.86 10.96
CA GLU A 179 -20.82 -3.82 10.11
C GLU A 179 -20.07 -2.48 10.21
N ASP A 180 -19.41 -2.18 11.34
CA ASP A 180 -18.66 -0.93 11.53
C ASP A 180 -17.15 -1.08 11.28
N TRP A 181 -16.78 -0.89 10.01
CA TRP A 181 -15.39 -0.89 9.56
C TRP A 181 -14.63 0.40 9.90
N ASN A 182 -15.31 1.49 10.24
CA ASN A 182 -14.65 2.73 10.66
C ASN A 182 -14.08 2.59 12.07
N GLU A 183 -14.84 1.97 12.98
CA GLU A 183 -14.34 1.63 14.30
C GLU A 183 -13.15 0.67 14.19
N THR A 184 -13.29 -0.39 13.39
CA THR A 184 -12.23 -1.37 13.10
C THR A 184 -10.96 -0.68 12.60
N ALA A 185 -11.08 0.22 11.62
CA ALA A 185 -9.97 0.99 11.09
C ALA A 185 -9.29 1.87 12.16
N SER A 186 -10.07 2.49 13.05
CA SER A 186 -9.52 3.35 14.11
C SER A 186 -8.69 2.57 15.14
N GLN A 187 -9.12 1.34 15.45
CA GLN A 187 -8.51 0.46 16.43
C GLN A 187 -7.32 -0.32 15.87
N PHE A 188 -7.29 -0.54 14.54
CA PHE A 188 -6.24 -1.29 13.87
C PHE A 188 -4.85 -0.73 14.18
N ASN A 189 -4.03 -1.55 14.84
CA ASN A 189 -2.64 -1.24 15.19
C ASN A 189 -1.85 -2.53 15.44
N PRO A 190 -1.31 -3.15 14.37
CA PRO A 190 -0.56 -4.40 14.47
C PRO A 190 0.67 -4.30 15.39
N GLN A 191 1.37 -3.15 15.40
CA GLN A 191 2.63 -2.97 16.13
C GLN A 191 2.46 -2.74 17.64
N LYS A 192 1.28 -2.32 18.13
CA LYS A 192 1.10 -1.93 19.55
C LYS A 192 1.19 -3.09 20.55
N ARG A 193 1.15 -4.36 20.12
CA ARG A 193 0.87 -5.49 21.03
C ARG A 193 2.04 -6.42 21.35
N PHE A 194 3.19 -6.29 20.69
CA PHE A 194 4.38 -7.10 21.01
C PHE A 194 5.10 -6.69 22.29
N TYR A 195 4.66 -5.62 22.96
CA TYR A 195 5.23 -5.16 24.24
C TYR A 195 4.52 -5.70 25.49
N LYS A 196 3.54 -6.62 25.37
CA LYS A 196 2.76 -7.12 26.51
C LYS A 196 2.42 -8.62 26.45
N LEU A 197 3.34 -9.47 26.05
CA LEU A 197 3.26 -10.88 26.47
C LEU A 197 4.16 -11.02 27.70
N PRO A 198 3.62 -11.18 28.92
CA PRO A 198 4.44 -11.64 30.02
C PRO A 198 4.98 -13.02 29.64
N ILE A 199 6.29 -13.12 29.60
CA ILE A 199 6.98 -14.42 29.59
C ILE A 199 6.56 -15.09 30.89
N VAL A 200 5.71 -16.11 30.80
CA VAL A 200 5.37 -17.01 31.91
C VAL A 200 6.24 -18.25 31.78
#